data_AF-A0A845WU31-F1
#
_entry.id   AF-A0A845WU31-F1
#
_cell.length_a   1.000
_cell.length_b   1.000
_cell.length_c   1.000
_cell.angle_alpha   90.00
_cell.angle_beta   90.00
_cell.angle_gamma   90.00
#
_symmetry.space_group_name_H-M   'P 1'
#
loop_
_entity.id
_entity.type
_entity.pdbx_description
1 polymer ?
#
loop_
_entity_poly.entity_id
_entity_poly.type
_entity_poly.pdbx_seq_one_letter_code
_entity_poly.pdbx_strand_id
1 'polypeptide(L)' 'MNFIDWKRRHTCRYEEDIYQRVQQSSMEQIGREEGVSYDEVKGIFDHIYRKKNRN' A
#
# COMPACT_ATOMS: atom_id res chain seq x y z
N MET A 1 10.05 -14.07 6.40
CA MET A 1 10.82 -13.12 5.56
C MET A 1 10.38 -13.30 4.12
N ASN A 2 9.44 -12.49 3.60
CA ASN A 2 9.31 -12.28 2.15
C ASN A 2 8.46 -11.02 1.84
N PHE A 3 8.82 -9.90 2.44
CA PHE A 3 8.39 -8.56 2.00
C PHE A 3 9.06 -8.14 0.67
N ILE A 4 9.70 -9.06 -0.07
CA ILE A 4 10.40 -8.74 -1.32
C ILE A 4 9.53 -9.06 -2.54
N ASP A 5 8.52 -9.93 -2.40
CA ASP A 5 7.70 -10.38 -3.53
C ASP A 5 6.60 -9.38 -3.93
N TRP A 6 5.93 -8.74 -2.95
CA TRP A 6 4.92 -7.70 -3.22
C TRP A 6 5.50 -6.49 -3.98
N LYS A 7 6.77 -6.17 -3.73
CA LYS A 7 7.53 -5.08 -4.39
C LYS A 7 7.76 -5.28 -5.88
N ARG A 8 7.67 -6.51 -6.38
CA ARG A 8 7.83 -6.81 -7.82
C ARG A 8 6.51 -6.74 -8.57
N ARG A 9 5.38 -6.76 -7.87
CA ARG A 9 4.05 -6.79 -8.50
C ARG A 9 3.43 -5.39 -8.65
N HIS A 10 3.75 -4.47 -7.76
CA HIS A 10 3.23 -3.11 -7.78
C HIS A 10 4.31 -2.12 -8.23
N THR A 11 3.92 -1.17 -9.09
CA THR A 11 4.81 -0.06 -9.46
C THR A 11 4.83 0.98 -8.34
N CYS A 12 5.93 1.73 -8.20
CA CYS A 12 6.04 2.81 -7.21
C CYS A 12 4.84 3.78 -7.25
N ARG A 13 4.32 4.07 -8.45
CA ARG A 13 3.12 4.92 -8.64
C ARG A 13 1.87 4.31 -8.04
N TYR A 14 1.71 2.99 -8.19
CA TYR A 14 0.58 2.27 -7.61
C TYR A 14 0.63 2.32 -6.08
N GLU A 15 1.80 2.10 -5.50
CA GLU A 15 1.96 2.16 -4.05
C GLU A 15 1.63 3.57 -3.51
N GLU A 16 2.12 4.62 -4.17
CA GLU A 16 1.84 6.02 -3.79
C GLU A 16 0.36 6.38 -3.96
N ASP A 17 -0.29 5.90 -5.02
CA ASP A 17 -1.73 6.08 -5.25
C ASP A 17 -2.55 5.44 -4.13
N ILE A 18 -2.24 4.19 -3.76
CA ILE A 18 -2.86 3.50 -2.63
C ILE A 18 -2.65 4.30 -1.33
N TYR A 19 -1.43 4.76 -1.06
CA TYR A 19 -1.16 5.56 0.14
C TYR A 19 -1.99 6.85 0.18
N GLN A 20 -2.08 7.59 -0.93
CA GLN A 20 -2.91 8.80 -1.01
C GLN A 20 -4.41 8.50 -0.90
N ARG A 21 -4.88 7.41 -1.51
CA ARG A 21 -6.27 6.97 -1.41
C ARG A 21 -6.59 6.56 0.02
N VAL A 22 -5.69 5.87 0.73
CA VAL A 22 -5.87 5.48 2.16
C VAL A 22 -5.98 6.70 3.08
N GLN A 23 -5.40 7.84 2.70
CA GLN A 23 -5.58 9.09 3.44
C GLN A 23 -6.95 9.75 3.17
N GLN A 24 -7.58 9.46 2.03
CA GLN A 24 -8.88 10.01 1.62
C GLN A 24 -10.05 9.04 1.88
N SER A 25 -9.78 7.75 2.06
CA SER A 25 -10.75 6.67 2.18
C SER A 25 -10.18 5.54 3.03
N SER A 26 -11.03 4.68 3.58
CA SER A 26 -10.57 3.57 4.44
C SER A 26 -9.85 2.49 3.64
N MET A 27 -8.82 1.87 4.26
CA MET A 27 -8.06 0.76 3.66
C MET A 27 -8.95 -0.42 3.23
N GLU A 28 -10.03 -0.68 3.96
CA GLU A 28 -11.02 -1.72 3.61
C GLU A 28 -11.78 -1.39 2.32
N GLN A 29 -12.08 -0.11 2.10
CA GLN A 29 -12.77 0.35 0.90
C GLN A 29 -11.86 0.22 -0.32
N ILE A 30 -10.60 0.63 -0.18
CA ILE A 30 -9.59 0.53 -1.24
C ILE A 30 -9.28 -0.92 -1.56
N GLY A 31 -9.19 -1.78 -0.54
CA GLY A 31 -9.03 -3.22 -0.75
C GLY A 31 -10.19 -3.82 -1.56
N ARG A 32 -11.43 -3.40 -1.26
CA ARG A 32 -12.61 -3.81 -2.05
C ARG A 32 -12.60 -3.25 -3.48
N GLU A 33 -12.21 -2.00 -3.67
CA GLU A 33 -12.15 -1.34 -4.99
C GLU A 33 -11.07 -1.94 -5.90
N GLU A 34 -9.89 -2.19 -5.34
CA GLU A 34 -8.72 -2.71 -6.07
C GLU A 34 -8.69 -4.24 -6.14
N GLY A 35 -9.58 -4.92 -5.40
CA GLY A 35 -9.63 -6.38 -5.32
C GLY A 35 -8.47 -7.00 -4.53
N VAL A 36 -7.86 -6.23 -3.64
CA VAL A 36 -6.73 -6.64 -2.79
C VAL A 36 -7.15 -6.78 -1.33
N SER A 37 -6.46 -7.64 -0.59
CA SER A 37 -6.77 -7.83 0.83
C SER A 37 -6.38 -6.61 1.67
N TYR A 38 -7.10 -6.36 2.76
CA TYR A 38 -6.74 -5.31 3.72
C TYR A 38 -5.27 -5.40 4.19
N ASP A 39 -4.78 -6.62 4.43
CA ASP A 39 -3.40 -6.85 4.85
C ASP A 39 -2.38 -6.40 3.79
N GLU A 40 -2.74 -6.53 2.51
CA GLU A 40 -1.93 -6.08 1.38
C GLU A 40 -1.90 -4.55 1.30
N VAL A 41 -3.05 -3.89 1.42
CA VAL A 41 -3.16 -2.42 1.52
C VAL A 41 -2.35 -1.88 2.70
N LYS A 42 -2.46 -2.56 3.85
CA LYS A 42 -1.72 -2.20 5.06
C LYS A 42 -0.22 -2.38 4.89
N GLY A 43 0.23 -3.41 4.17
CA GLY A 43 1.63 -3.63 3.83
C GLY A 43 2.19 -2.50 2.96
N ILE A 44 1.45 -2.08 1.93
CA ILE A 44 1.79 -0.96 1.05
C ILE A 44 1.88 0.35 1.88
N PHE A 45 0.89 0.59 2.73
CA PHE A 45 0.84 1.77 3.58
C PHE A 45 2.03 1.84 4.55
N ASP A 46 2.32 0.75 5.28
CA ASP A 46 3.45 0.68 6.21
C ASP A 46 4.78 0.90 5.48
N HIS A 47 4.93 0.35 4.28
CA HIS A 47 6.14 0.52 3.49
C HIS A 47 6.38 1.98 3.12
N ILE A 48 5.37 2.66 2.57
CA ILE A 48 5.48 4.07 2.19
C ILE A 48 5.65 4.95 3.42
N TYR A 49 4.89 4.68 4.48
CA TYR A 49 5.01 5.40 5.74
C TYR A 49 6.44 5.31 6.29
N ARG A 50 7.03 4.11 6.32
CA ARG A 50 8.43 3.91 6.75
C ARG A 50 9.44 4.53 5.80
N LYS A 51 9.17 4.55 4.49
CA LYS A 51 10.03 5.22 3.49
C LYS A 51 10.02 6.74 3.68
N LYS A 52 8.86 7.33 3.99
CA LYS A 52 8.65 8.77 4.19
C LYS A 52 9.14 9.26 5.56
N ASN A 53 9.02 8.43 6.60
CA ASN A 53 9.49 8.73 7.96
C ASN A 53 11.00 8.48 8.17
N ARG A 54 11.72 8.01 7.16
CA ARG A 54 13.18 7.78 7.21
C ARG A 54 14.00 8.94 6.61
N ASN A 55 13.34 10.07 6.33
CA ASN A 55 13.96 11.33 5.92
C ASN A 55 13.82 12.36 7.03
#